data_AF-A0A7S3KZ06-F1
#
_entry.id   AF-A0A7S3KZ06-F1
#
_cell.length_a   1.000
_cell.length_b   1.000
_cell.length_c   1.000
_cell.angle_alpha   90.00
_cell.angle_beta   90.00
_cell.angle_gamma   90.00
#
_symmetry.space_group_name_H-M   'P 1'
#
loop_
_entity.id
_entity.type
_entity.pdbx_description
1 polymer ?
#
loop_
_entity_poly.entity_id
_entity_poly.type
_entity_poly.pdbx_seq_one_letter_code
_entity_poly.pdbx_strand_id
1 'polypeptide(L)'
;DTLGQNLNREYLEPDPLVCPTTHSVKSILKQISDTGNLFMYVDFHAHASKKGVFCFGNALKGDDQVENVLFAQLMSLNCLNFDMTECNFSDKIMKKLDKKGQSREGTGRVAIYKDTGCKHCYTLECNFYTGKRLSII
;
A
#
# COMPACT_ATOMS: atom_id res chain seq x y z
N ASP A 1 -5.34 -16.98 -3.36
CA ASP A 1 -6.76 -17.32 -3.64
C ASP A 1 -6.89 -18.84 -3.78
N THR A 2 -8.06 -19.33 -4.19
CA THR A 2 -8.33 -20.75 -4.46
C THR A 2 -7.50 -21.32 -5.62
N LEU A 3 -6.87 -20.47 -6.44
CA LEU A 3 -5.99 -20.81 -7.55
C LEU A 3 -4.50 -20.67 -7.20
N GLY A 4 -4.17 -20.30 -5.95
CA GLY A 4 -2.80 -20.11 -5.48
C GLY A 4 -2.09 -18.87 -6.05
N GLN A 5 -2.81 -17.91 -6.63
CA GLN A 5 -2.21 -16.69 -7.17
C GLN A 5 -1.91 -15.68 -6.07
N ASN A 6 -0.99 -14.78 -6.40
CA ASN A 6 -0.65 -13.65 -5.54
C ASN A 6 -1.55 -12.47 -5.91
N LEU A 7 -2.71 -12.37 -5.27
CA LEU A 7 -3.70 -11.30 -5.53
C LEU A 7 -3.09 -9.88 -5.49
N ASN A 8 -2.05 -9.64 -4.67
CA ASN A 8 -1.35 -8.37 -4.61
C ASN A 8 -0.33 -8.17 -5.76
N ARG A 9 -0.51 -8.87 -6.88
CA ARG A 9 0.17 -8.65 -8.17
C ARG A 9 -0.82 -8.47 -9.33
N GLU A 10 -2.11 -8.59 -9.06
CA GLU A 10 -3.15 -8.67 -10.08
C GLU A 10 -4.02 -7.41 -10.16
N TYR A 11 -3.59 -6.28 -9.58
CA TYR A 11 -4.40 -5.05 -9.56
C TYR A 11 -4.30 -4.20 -10.85
N LEU A 12 -3.37 -4.46 -11.78
CA LEU A 12 -3.28 -3.67 -13.01
C LEU A 12 -4.50 -3.91 -13.91
N GLU A 13 -4.74 -5.16 -14.28
CA GLU A 13 -5.87 -5.57 -15.11
C GLU A 13 -6.45 -6.87 -14.54
N PRO A 14 -7.17 -6.80 -13.39
CA PRO A 14 -7.70 -7.98 -12.75
C PRO A 14 -8.79 -8.63 -13.62
N ASP A 15 -8.61 -9.90 -13.98
CA ASP A 15 -9.63 -10.66 -14.68
C ASP A 15 -10.79 -11.00 -13.72
N PRO A 16 -12.05 -10.72 -14.08
CA PRO A 16 -13.21 -10.94 -13.20
C PRO A 16 -13.54 -12.42 -12.94
N LEU A 17 -13.08 -13.35 -13.77
CA LEU A 17 -13.27 -14.79 -13.58
C LEU A 17 -12.11 -15.40 -12.77
N VAL A 18 -10.90 -14.90 -12.96
CA VAL A 18 -9.69 -15.43 -12.31
C VAL A 18 -9.42 -14.78 -10.96
N CYS A 19 -9.59 -13.46 -10.87
CA CYS A 19 -9.34 -12.63 -9.67
C CYS A 19 -10.56 -11.75 -9.33
N PRO A 20 -11.76 -12.34 -9.12
CA PRO A 20 -13.02 -11.61 -8.95
C PRO A 20 -12.99 -10.60 -7.80
N THR A 21 -12.28 -10.90 -6.72
CA THR A 21 -12.17 -10.04 -5.54
C THR A 21 -11.38 -8.76 -5.86
N THR A 22 -10.20 -8.91 -6.48
CA THR A 22 -9.37 -7.77 -6.91
C THR A 22 -10.11 -6.91 -7.93
N HIS A 23 -10.77 -7.55 -8.90
CA HIS A 23 -11.59 -6.85 -9.89
C HIS A 23 -12.72 -6.03 -9.23
N SER A 24 -13.46 -6.63 -8.29
CA SER A 24 -14.59 -5.98 -7.64
C SER A 24 -14.14 -4.81 -6.75
N VAL A 25 -13.08 -4.99 -5.95
CA VAL A 25 -12.52 -3.92 -5.12
C VAL A 25 -12.05 -2.76 -6.00
N LYS A 26 -11.31 -3.04 -7.08
CA LYS A 26 -10.83 -2.02 -8.00
C LYS A 26 -11.98 -1.25 -8.67
N SER A 27 -13.03 -1.96 -9.08
CA SER A 27 -14.23 -1.36 -9.68
C SER A 27 -14.95 -0.40 -8.74
N ILE A 28 -15.16 -0.81 -7.48
CA ILE A 28 -15.81 0.04 -6.46
C ILE A 28 -14.94 1.26 -6.14
N LEU A 29 -13.62 1.07 -5.96
CA LEU A 29 -12.71 2.18 -5.68
C LEU A 29 -12.69 3.21 -6.82
N LYS A 30 -12.73 2.75 -8.07
CA LYS A 30 -12.84 3.64 -9.23
C LYS A 30 -14.16 4.41 -9.21
N GLN A 31 -15.29 3.76 -8.97
CA GLN A 31 -16.59 4.44 -8.85
C GLN A 31 -16.61 5.50 -7.74
N ILE A 32 -16.04 5.18 -6.56
CA ILE A 32 -15.92 6.13 -5.45
C ILE A 32 -15.02 7.30 -5.86
N SER A 33 -13.90 7.03 -6.55
CA SER A 33 -13.00 8.05 -7.07
C SER A 33 -13.65 8.96 -8.10
N ASP A 34 -14.45 8.41 -9.01
CA ASP A 34 -15.15 9.17 -10.06
C ASP A 34 -16.15 10.17 -9.47
N THR A 35 -16.66 9.89 -8.27
CA THR A 35 -17.51 10.82 -7.49
C THR A 35 -16.73 11.81 -6.63
N GLY A 36 -15.39 11.77 -6.65
CA GLY A 36 -14.52 12.62 -5.84
C GLY A 36 -14.44 12.23 -4.35
N ASN A 37 -14.95 11.05 -3.98
CA ASN A 37 -15.10 10.63 -2.59
C ASN A 37 -13.98 9.69 -2.10
N LEU A 38 -13.01 9.36 -2.95
CA LEU A 38 -11.88 8.49 -2.55
C LEU A 38 -10.78 9.34 -1.89
N PHE A 39 -10.77 9.36 -0.57
CA PHE A 39 -9.72 10.06 0.19
C PHE A 39 -8.43 9.25 0.33
N MET A 40 -8.55 7.95 0.65
CA MET A 40 -7.41 7.09 0.97
C MET A 40 -7.72 5.62 0.67
N TYR A 41 -6.68 4.88 0.26
CA TYR A 41 -6.68 3.43 0.15
C TYR A 41 -5.57 2.84 1.03
N VAL A 42 -5.91 1.87 1.87
CA VAL A 42 -4.94 1.16 2.73
C VAL A 42 -5.12 -0.35 2.57
N ASP A 43 -4.04 -1.01 2.13
CA ASP A 43 -3.95 -2.45 2.02
C ASP A 43 -3.20 -3.01 3.23
N PHE A 44 -3.89 -3.81 4.06
CA PHE A 44 -3.34 -4.32 5.31
C PHE A 44 -2.65 -5.67 5.11
N HIS A 45 -1.36 -5.72 5.43
CA HIS A 45 -0.50 -6.89 5.32
C HIS A 45 0.14 -7.22 6.65
N ALA A 46 0.49 -8.50 6.79
CA ALA A 46 1.27 -8.97 7.91
C ALA A 46 2.70 -9.27 7.46
N HIS A 47 3.66 -8.86 8.28
CA HIS A 47 5.07 -8.91 7.94
C HIS A 47 5.84 -9.85 8.87
N ALA A 48 6.61 -10.78 8.28
CA ALA A 48 7.26 -11.83 9.05
C ALA A 48 8.51 -11.40 9.81
N SER A 49 9.35 -10.57 9.18
CA SER A 49 10.73 -10.35 9.63
C SER A 49 10.95 -9.01 10.34
N LYS A 50 10.49 -7.92 9.73
CA LYS A 50 10.58 -6.57 10.32
C LYS A 50 9.61 -6.42 11.49
N LYS A 51 10.11 -5.90 12.61
CA LYS A 51 9.33 -5.59 13.82
C LYS A 51 8.55 -4.28 13.63
N GLY A 52 7.50 -4.08 14.43
CA GLY A 52 6.70 -2.85 14.36
C GLY A 52 5.65 -2.85 13.25
N VAL A 53 5.10 -1.67 13.02
CA VAL A 53 4.13 -1.33 11.98
C VAL A 53 4.76 -0.29 11.08
N PHE A 54 4.72 -0.46 9.77
CA PHE A 54 5.28 0.54 8.84
C PHE A 54 4.49 0.50 7.55
N CYS A 55 4.66 1.49 6.68
CA CYS A 55 3.96 1.53 5.40
C CYS A 55 4.88 1.65 4.19
N PHE A 56 4.43 1.05 3.09
CA PHE A 56 4.91 1.38 1.77
C PHE A 56 3.92 2.34 1.11
N GLY A 57 4.37 3.54 0.76
CA GLY A 57 3.61 4.48 -0.07
C GLY A 57 4.24 4.64 -1.44
N ASN A 58 3.55 5.35 -2.34
CA ASN A 58 4.02 5.57 -3.70
C ASN A 58 5.11 6.66 -3.76
N ALA A 59 5.89 6.66 -4.82
CA ALA A 59 6.83 7.72 -5.16
C ALA A 59 6.11 8.75 -6.02
N LEU A 60 5.82 9.88 -5.42
CA LEU A 60 5.12 11.01 -6.02
C LEU A 60 6.11 12.15 -6.27
N LYS A 61 5.61 13.29 -6.75
CA LYS A 61 6.43 14.48 -7.03
C LYS A 61 5.86 15.69 -6.30
N GLY A 62 6.73 16.66 -6.00
CA GLY A 62 6.32 17.93 -5.39
C GLY A 62 5.56 17.76 -4.08
N ASP A 63 4.52 18.56 -3.92
CA ASP A 63 3.73 18.64 -2.69
C ASP A 63 2.99 17.34 -2.37
N ASP A 64 2.59 16.56 -3.38
CA ASP A 64 1.96 15.26 -3.16
C ASP A 64 2.90 14.28 -2.45
N GLN A 65 4.20 14.33 -2.73
CA GLN A 65 5.18 13.52 -2.00
C GLN A 65 5.30 13.96 -0.54
N VAL A 66 5.20 15.27 -0.28
CA VAL A 66 5.24 15.82 1.07
C VAL A 66 4.03 15.34 1.85
N GLU A 67 2.82 15.47 1.31
CA GLU A 67 1.59 15.01 1.97
C GLU A 67 1.55 13.49 2.17
N ASN A 68 2.03 12.73 1.20
CA ASN A 68 2.11 11.28 1.26
C ASN A 68 3.01 10.80 2.41
N VAL A 69 4.18 11.42 2.61
CA VAL A 69 5.10 11.12 3.71
C VAL A 69 4.60 11.69 5.04
N LEU A 70 3.95 12.86 5.02
CA LEU A 70 3.40 13.51 6.21
C LEU A 70 2.40 12.61 6.94
N PHE A 71 1.55 11.88 6.21
CA PHE A 71 0.66 10.89 6.82
C PHE A 71 1.41 9.88 7.69
N ALA A 72 2.51 9.30 7.17
CA ALA A 72 3.30 8.33 7.93
C ALA A 72 4.04 8.97 9.11
N GLN A 73 4.49 10.22 8.98
CA GLN A 73 5.05 10.99 10.10
C GLN A 73 4.00 11.18 11.21
N LEU A 74 2.77 11.56 10.86
CA LEU A 74 1.66 11.69 11.82
C LEU A 74 1.35 10.36 12.49
N MET A 75 1.37 9.25 11.75
CA MET A 75 1.21 7.91 12.35
C MET A 75 2.31 7.61 13.36
N SER A 76 3.55 7.97 13.09
CA SER A 76 4.68 7.75 14.02
C SER A 76 4.58 8.57 15.31
N LEU A 77 3.99 9.76 15.25
CA LEU A 77 3.73 10.60 16.42
C LEU A 77 2.58 10.06 17.28
N ASN A 78 1.61 9.39 16.66
CA ASN A 78 0.36 8.97 17.32
C ASN A 78 0.32 7.47 17.65
N CYS A 79 1.27 6.68 17.17
CA CYS A 79 1.30 5.22 17.37
C CYS A 79 2.69 4.76 17.79
N LEU A 80 2.82 4.31 19.04
CA LEU A 80 4.07 3.79 19.62
C LEU A 80 4.68 2.62 18.84
N ASN A 81 3.84 1.90 18.07
CA ASN A 81 4.24 0.74 17.30
C ASN A 81 4.60 1.06 15.85
N PHE A 82 4.41 2.29 15.40
CA PHE A 82 4.67 2.70 14.03
C PHE A 82 6.15 3.09 13.86
N ASP A 83 6.90 2.32 13.07
CA ASP A 83 8.30 2.54 12.76
C ASP A 83 8.44 3.34 11.46
N MET A 84 8.57 4.66 11.58
CA MET A 84 8.75 5.54 10.44
C MET A 84 10.03 5.23 9.66
N THR A 85 11.07 4.69 10.32
CA THR A 85 12.35 4.39 9.68
C THR A 85 12.27 3.18 8.74
N GLU A 86 11.28 2.31 8.95
CA GLU A 86 11.01 1.16 8.09
C GLU A 86 10.06 1.48 6.92
N CYS A 87 9.44 2.67 6.91
CA CYS A 87 8.58 3.11 5.82
C CYS A 87 9.39 3.40 4.54
N ASN A 88 8.79 3.19 3.36
CA ASN A 88 9.49 3.44 2.10
C ASN A 88 8.55 3.92 0.99
N PHE A 89 8.92 5.04 0.38
CA PHE A 89 8.15 5.78 -0.63
C PHE A 89 8.94 5.98 -1.93
N SER A 90 9.94 5.13 -2.19
CA SER A 90 10.83 5.27 -3.36
C SER A 90 10.28 4.63 -4.62
N ASP A 91 10.63 5.18 -5.79
CA ASP A 91 10.25 4.62 -7.10
C ASP A 91 10.81 3.19 -7.27
N LYS A 92 12.03 2.97 -6.73
CA LYS A 92 12.67 1.67 -6.67
C LYS A 92 11.78 0.61 -6.00
N ILE A 93 11.05 0.95 -4.93
CA ILE A 93 10.20 -0.03 -4.25
C ILE A 93 8.89 -0.29 -4.99
N MET A 94 8.42 0.63 -5.85
CA MET A 94 7.23 0.44 -6.69
C MET A 94 7.51 -0.47 -7.89
N LYS A 95 8.72 -0.42 -8.44
CA LYS A 95 9.11 -1.20 -9.63
C LYS A 95 9.86 -2.49 -9.31
N LYS A 96 10.12 -2.77 -8.02
CA LYS A 96 10.86 -3.96 -7.60
C LYS A 96 10.10 -5.23 -8.00
N LEU A 97 10.77 -6.13 -8.70
CA LEU A 97 10.28 -7.47 -9.00
C LEU A 97 10.38 -8.36 -7.75
N ASP A 98 9.42 -9.28 -7.59
CA ASP A 98 9.54 -10.33 -6.59
C ASP A 98 10.32 -11.54 -7.09
N LYS A 99 10.41 -12.59 -6.26
CA LYS A 99 11.16 -13.82 -6.57
C LYS A 99 10.63 -14.56 -7.79
N LYS A 100 9.37 -14.34 -8.17
CA LYS A 100 8.72 -14.93 -9.35
C LYS A 100 8.77 -13.99 -10.57
N GLY A 101 9.46 -12.85 -10.45
CA GLY A 101 9.57 -11.86 -11.52
C GLY A 101 8.35 -10.95 -11.66
N GLN A 102 7.34 -11.02 -10.77
CA GLN A 102 6.16 -10.17 -10.86
C GLN A 102 6.49 -8.77 -10.32
N SER A 103 6.08 -7.75 -11.07
CA SER A 103 6.29 -6.34 -10.71
C SER A 103 5.35 -5.90 -9.58
N ARG A 104 5.85 -5.03 -8.71
CA ARG A 104 5.04 -4.35 -7.70
C ARG A 104 4.10 -3.29 -8.28
N GLU A 105 4.18 -3.00 -9.57
CA GLU A 105 3.15 -2.20 -10.24
C GLU A 105 1.76 -2.84 -10.19
N GLY A 106 1.70 -4.18 -10.10
CA GLY A 106 0.47 -4.95 -9.88
C GLY A 106 -0.04 -4.97 -8.44
N THR A 107 0.59 -4.24 -7.52
CA THR A 107 0.10 -4.13 -6.13
C THR A 107 -1.04 -3.14 -6.03
N GLY A 108 -1.91 -3.34 -5.04
CA GLY A 108 -3.07 -2.47 -4.82
C GLY A 108 -2.70 -0.99 -4.75
N ARG A 109 -1.73 -0.62 -3.90
CA ARG A 109 -1.34 0.79 -3.72
C ARG A 109 -0.86 1.47 -5.02
N VAL A 110 -0.16 0.74 -5.90
CA VAL A 110 0.42 1.32 -7.12
C VAL A 110 -0.65 1.43 -8.19
N ALA A 111 -1.41 0.35 -8.42
CA ALA A 111 -2.45 0.31 -9.44
C ALA A 111 -3.62 1.25 -9.10
N ILE A 112 -4.08 1.30 -7.84
CA ILE A 112 -5.15 2.20 -7.44
C ILE A 112 -4.73 3.66 -7.62
N TYR A 113 -3.50 4.03 -7.26
CA TYR A 113 -2.99 5.38 -7.54
C TYR A 113 -2.94 5.69 -9.04
N LYS A 114 -2.49 4.76 -9.88
CA LYS A 114 -2.45 4.94 -11.35
C LYS A 114 -3.85 5.18 -11.93
N ASP A 115 -4.86 4.49 -11.40
CA ASP A 115 -6.23 4.57 -11.90
C ASP A 115 -7.04 5.76 -11.36
N THR A 116 -6.75 6.21 -10.14
CA THR A 116 -7.58 7.17 -9.39
C THR A 116 -6.89 8.52 -9.15
N GLY A 117 -5.57 8.57 -9.25
CA GLY A 117 -4.78 9.73 -8.80
C GLY A 117 -4.74 9.91 -7.26
N CYS A 118 -5.35 9.01 -6.48
CA CYS A 118 -5.36 9.10 -5.03
C CYS A 118 -3.94 8.95 -4.46
N LYS A 119 -3.35 10.06 -3.99
CA LYS A 119 -1.99 10.09 -3.43
C LYS A 119 -1.84 9.28 -2.14
N HIS A 120 -2.91 9.16 -1.35
CA HIS A 120 -2.94 8.40 -0.11
C HIS A 120 -3.24 6.91 -0.37
N CYS A 121 -2.31 6.25 -1.06
CA CYS A 121 -2.38 4.81 -1.32
C CYS A 121 -1.21 4.10 -0.62
N TYR A 122 -1.54 3.26 0.37
CA TYR A 122 -0.55 2.62 1.24
C TYR A 122 -0.73 1.11 1.30
N THR A 123 0.39 0.40 1.46
CA THR A 123 0.40 -0.93 2.06
C THR A 123 0.88 -0.77 3.51
N LEU A 124 0.05 -1.10 4.48
CA LEU A 124 0.43 -1.13 5.89
C LEU A 124 0.89 -2.53 6.27
N GLU A 125 2.09 -2.65 6.81
CA GLU A 125 2.74 -3.90 7.16
C GLU A 125 2.84 -4.00 8.67
N CYS A 126 2.24 -5.03 9.27
CA CYS A 126 2.23 -5.25 10.72
C CYS A 126 3.00 -6.53 11.08
N ASN A 127 3.97 -6.46 11.99
CA ASN A 127 4.66 -7.67 12.44
C ASN A 127 3.71 -8.68 13.11
N PHE A 128 3.88 -9.98 12.84
CA PHE A 128 3.04 -11.04 13.44
C PHE A 128 3.15 -11.17 14.96
N TYR A 129 4.27 -10.76 15.57
CA TYR A 129 4.63 -11.14 16.94
C TYR A 129 4.96 -9.97 17.85
N THR A 130 5.72 -8.97 17.37
CA THR A 130 6.23 -7.88 18.22
C THR A 130 6.19 -6.53 17.52
N GLY A 131 5.58 -5.56 18.19
CA GLY A 131 5.80 -4.16 17.90
C GLY A 131 7.16 -3.70 18.46
N LYS A 132 7.87 -2.85 17.72
CA LYS A 132 8.93 -2.03 18.30
C LYS A 132 8.24 -0.86 19.01
N ARG A 133 8.59 -0.56 20.27
CA ARG A 133 8.11 0.65 20.96
C ARG A 133 9.10 1.76 20.63
N LEU A 134 8.70 2.71 19.78
CA LEU A 134 9.63 3.68 19.20
C LEU A 134 9.45 5.13 19.63
N SER A 135 8.49 5.41 20.50
CA SER A 135 8.30 6.77 21.02
C SER A 135 8.61 6.81 22.51
N ILE A 136 9.72 7.47 22.85
CA ILE A 136 9.93 8.10 24.15
C ILE A 136 9.42 9.52 23.95
N ILE A 137 8.18 9.77 24.34
CA ILE A 137 7.75 11.12 24.72
C ILE A 137 7.60 11.07 26.25
#